data_AF-X6GQP3-F1
#
_entry.id   AF-X6GQP3-F1
#
_cell.length_a   1.000
_cell.length_b   1.000
_cell.length_c   1.000
_cell.angle_alpha   90.00
_cell.angle_beta   90.00
_cell.angle_gamma   90.00
#
_symmetry.space_group_name_H-M   'P 1'
#
loop_
_entity.id
_entity.type
_entity.pdbx_description
1 polymer ?
#
loop_
_entity_poly.entity_id
_entity_poly.type
_entity_poly.pdbx_seq_one_letter_code
_entity_poly.pdbx_strand_id
1 'polypeptide(L)'
;MITEAEMRTKAWNSALNCHGTYTVFSRRLRRLKLLTRLRDFWAFAIPIILGAIAGSDAFGLPATYLTVLKIGLAVAAAIQLLFALWAVFSRWDDDLAYSSRAMRDSYEMEEAWRAIGESRVDDIALEFRMRTDQQKIIDSHDIEKDITSEEKNLGMRNGLIEYRRLCAVCNEIPISRRLRWWPKKKCAVCGGN
;
A
#
# COMPACT_ATOMS: atom_id res chain seq x y z
N MET A 1 -31.64 -16.01 -14.68
CA MET A 1 -31.41 -15.80 -13.23
C MET A 1 -30.10 -16.49 -12.88
N ILE A 2 -29.20 -15.82 -12.15
CA ILE A 2 -27.92 -16.40 -11.73
C ILE A 2 -28.22 -17.43 -10.63
N THR A 3 -27.61 -18.62 -10.71
CA THR A 3 -27.80 -19.66 -9.69
C THR A 3 -27.01 -19.34 -8.42
N GLU A 4 -27.40 -19.90 -7.28
CA GLU A 4 -26.67 -19.72 -6.01
C GLU A 4 -25.21 -20.19 -6.12
N ALA A 5 -24.97 -21.33 -6.77
CA ALA A 5 -23.62 -21.85 -7.00
C ALA A 5 -22.75 -20.88 -7.82
N GLU A 6 -23.33 -20.24 -8.84
CA GLU A 6 -22.64 -19.21 -9.62
C GLU A 6 -22.35 -17.96 -8.79
N MET A 7 -23.31 -17.51 -7.96
CA MET A 7 -23.11 -16.37 -7.06
C MET A 7 -21.97 -16.61 -6.08
N ARG A 8 -21.91 -17.79 -5.47
CA ARG A 8 -20.82 -18.20 -4.57
C ARG A 8 -19.48 -18.26 -5.28
N THR A 9 -19.44 -18.80 -6.50
CA THR A 9 -18.21 -18.87 -7.29
C THR A 9 -17.69 -17.47 -7.63
N LYS A 10 -18.59 -16.56 -8.02
CA LYS A 10 -18.25 -15.15 -8.27
C LYS A 10 -17.78 -14.46 -6.98
N ALA A 11 -18.43 -14.71 -5.85
CA ALA A 11 -18.03 -14.15 -4.56
C ALA A 11 -16.60 -14.58 -4.19
N TRP A 12 -16.22 -15.85 -4.35
CA TRP A 12 -14.83 -16.29 -4.15
C TRP A 12 -13.83 -15.63 -5.10
N ASN A 13 -14.21 -15.40 -6.36
CA ASN A 13 -13.35 -14.68 -7.31
C ASN A 13 -13.18 -13.21 -6.89
N SER A 14 -14.26 -12.55 -6.45
CA SER A 14 -14.23 -11.19 -5.94
C SER A 14 -13.38 -11.09 -4.67
N ALA A 15 -13.55 -11.99 -3.70
CA ALA A 15 -12.75 -12.05 -2.49
C ALA A 15 -11.24 -12.16 -2.79
N LEU A 16 -10.87 -13.02 -3.75
CA LEU A 16 -9.49 -13.16 -4.21
C LEU A 16 -8.94 -11.85 -4.79
N ASN A 17 -9.72 -11.17 -5.63
CA ASN A 17 -9.33 -9.89 -6.22
C ASN A 17 -9.16 -8.80 -5.15
N CYS A 18 -10.12 -8.69 -4.22
CA CYS A 18 -10.07 -7.76 -3.08
C CYS A 18 -8.82 -8.00 -2.22
N HIS A 19 -8.47 -9.27 -1.94
CA HIS A 19 -7.24 -9.61 -1.23
C HIS A 19 -5.98 -9.14 -1.97
N GLY A 20 -5.97 -9.28 -3.30
CA GLY A 20 -4.90 -8.77 -4.14
C GLY A 20 -4.75 -7.25 -4.02
N THR A 21 -5.86 -6.52 -4.14
CA THR A 21 -5.93 -5.07 -4.01
C THR A 21 -5.47 -4.61 -2.62
N TYR A 22 -5.96 -5.24 -1.56
CA TYR A 22 -5.51 -5.05 -0.19
C TYR A 22 -3.98 -5.19 -0.05
N THR A 23 -3.41 -6.22 -0.66
CA THR A 23 -1.96 -6.47 -0.57
C THR A 23 -1.14 -5.38 -1.26
N VAL A 24 -1.60 -4.89 -2.42
CA VAL A 24 -0.95 -3.78 -3.14
C VAL A 24 -0.98 -2.50 -2.30
N PHE A 25 -2.16 -2.10 -1.83
CA PHE A 25 -2.31 -0.85 -1.08
C PHE A 25 -1.68 -0.91 0.31
N SER A 26 -1.68 -2.05 1.00
CA SER A 26 -0.96 -2.20 2.27
C SER A 26 0.57 -2.05 2.10
N ARG A 27 1.12 -2.43 0.94
CA ARG A 27 2.54 -2.21 0.61
C ARG A 27 2.82 -0.74 0.31
N ARG A 28 1.99 -0.08 -0.51
CA ARG A 28 2.09 1.37 -0.78
C ARG A 28 1.99 2.18 0.51
N LEU A 29 1.00 1.87 1.34
CA LEU A 29 0.78 2.51 2.63
C LEU A 29 1.99 2.41 3.55
N ARG A 30 2.61 1.22 3.68
CA ARG A 30 3.81 1.04 4.52
C ARG A 30 4.99 1.88 4.04
N ARG A 31 5.21 1.95 2.72
CA ARG A 31 6.28 2.76 2.13
C ARG A 31 6.04 4.25 2.40
N LEU A 32 4.83 4.74 2.12
CA LEU A 32 4.47 6.14 2.34
C LEU A 32 4.55 6.50 3.83
N LYS A 33 4.02 5.65 4.73
CA LYS A 33 4.14 5.86 6.19
C LYS A 33 5.60 6.04 6.63
N LEU A 34 6.52 5.25 6.10
CA LEU A 34 7.93 5.38 6.45
C LEU A 34 8.51 6.71 5.95
N LEU A 35 8.23 7.07 4.69
CA LEU A 35 8.72 8.32 4.10
C LEU A 35 8.18 9.56 4.84
N THR A 36 6.87 9.58 5.12
CA THR A 36 6.20 10.66 5.89
C THR A 36 6.77 10.76 7.30
N ARG A 37 6.95 9.63 8.01
CA ARG A 37 7.56 9.65 9.35
C ARG A 37 8.99 10.16 9.36
N LEU A 38 9.80 9.80 8.37
CA LEU A 38 11.16 10.29 8.24
C LEU A 38 11.17 11.80 7.96
N ARG A 39 10.32 12.27 7.04
CA ARG A 39 10.12 13.70 6.78
C ARG A 39 9.79 14.44 8.08
N ASP A 40 8.77 13.97 8.81
CA ASP A 40 8.27 14.65 9.99
C ASP A 40 9.30 14.61 11.13
N PHE A 41 9.98 13.48 11.33
CA PHE A 41 11.06 13.35 12.32
C PHE A 41 12.18 14.37 12.09
N TRP A 42 12.69 14.45 10.85
CA TRP A 42 13.78 15.38 10.53
C TRP A 42 13.35 16.84 10.56
N ALA A 43 12.08 17.13 10.29
CA ALA A 43 11.52 18.48 10.39
C ALA A 43 11.60 19.03 11.83
N PHE A 44 11.45 18.17 12.85
CA PHE A 44 11.60 18.57 14.26
C PHE A 44 13.01 18.38 14.80
N ALA A 45 13.73 17.32 14.39
CA ALA A 45 15.06 17.02 14.89
C ALA A 45 16.07 18.14 14.57
N ILE A 46 16.06 18.68 13.34
CA ILE A 46 17.02 19.69 12.91
C ILE A 46 16.92 21.00 13.75
N PRO A 47 15.74 21.61 13.95
CA PRO A 47 15.59 22.77 14.83
C PRO A 47 16.01 22.51 16.27
N ILE A 48 15.71 21.33 16.83
CA ILE A 48 16.10 20.96 18.19
C ILE A 48 17.62 20.89 18.31
N ILE A 49 18.30 20.26 17.35
CA ILE A 49 19.77 20.18 17.32
C ILE A 49 20.37 21.57 17.16
N LEU A 50 19.82 22.42 16.27
CA LEU A 50 20.25 23.82 16.12
C LEU A 50 20.13 24.59 17.44
N GLY A 51 19.01 24.46 18.14
CA GLY A 51 18.80 25.09 19.44
C GLY A 51 19.80 24.62 20.50
N ALA A 52 20.07 23.31 20.55
CA ALA A 52 21.07 22.75 21.46
C ALA A 52 22.48 23.27 21.18
N ILE A 53 22.87 23.39 19.90
CA ILE A 53 24.18 23.93 19.50
C ILE A 53 24.27 25.42 19.83
N ALA A 54 23.23 26.20 19.55
CA ALA A 54 23.21 27.62 19.91
C ALA A 54 23.31 27.83 21.43
N GLY A 55 22.66 26.97 22.23
CA GLY A 55 22.81 26.98 23.69
C GLY A 55 24.19 26.53 24.17
N SER A 56 24.88 25.69 23.40
CA SER A 56 26.22 25.20 23.73
C SER A 56 27.29 26.30 23.69
N ASP A 57 27.03 27.41 22.99
CA ASP A 57 27.87 28.61 22.98
C ASP A 57 28.02 29.20 24.41
N ALA A 58 27.08 28.93 25.33
CA ALA A 58 27.16 29.32 26.74
C ALA A 58 28.21 28.53 27.55
N PHE A 59 28.65 27.36 27.08
CA PHE A 59 29.59 26.49 27.77
C PHE A 59 31.06 26.66 27.31
N GLY A 60 31.33 27.64 26.44
CA GLY A 60 32.70 28.01 26.05
C GLY A 60 33.39 27.00 25.12
N LEU A 61 32.64 26.25 24.31
CA LEU A 61 33.21 25.32 23.33
C LEU A 61 34.07 26.06 22.26
N PRO A 62 35.11 25.40 21.71
CA PRO A 62 35.97 26.03 20.71
C PRO A 62 35.20 26.39 19.43
N ALA A 63 35.36 27.65 18.99
CA ALA A 63 34.62 28.26 17.89
C ALA A 63 34.75 27.53 16.54
N THR A 64 35.89 26.88 16.29
CA THR A 64 36.14 26.12 15.05
C THR A 64 35.25 24.89 14.93
N TYR A 65 35.06 24.15 16.02
CA TYR A 65 34.20 22.95 16.04
C TYR A 65 32.73 23.32 15.80
N LEU A 66 32.27 24.39 16.46
CA LEU A 66 30.90 24.90 16.32
C LEU A 66 30.61 25.37 14.90
N THR A 67 31.58 25.97 14.22
CA THR A 67 31.43 26.47 12.85
C THR A 67 31.22 25.32 11.86
N VAL A 68 32.03 24.25 11.95
CA VAL A 68 31.89 23.06 11.09
C VAL A 68 30.53 22.39 11.28
N LEU A 69 30.08 22.27 12.54
CA LEU A 69 28.80 21.67 12.86
C LEU A 69 27.62 22.51 12.33
N LYS A 70 27.68 23.84 12.47
CA LYS A 70 26.67 24.78 11.94
C LYS A 70 26.55 24.66 10.41
N ILE A 71 27.68 24.56 9.69
CA ILE A 71 27.68 24.36 8.23
C ILE A 71 27.03 23.02 7.86
N GLY A 72 27.43 21.93 8.51
CA GLY A 72 26.85 20.61 8.25
C GLY A 72 25.33 20.57 8.47
N LEU A 73 24.87 21.24 9.53
CA LEU A 73 23.45 21.31 9.85
C LEU A 73 22.66 22.22 8.90
N ALA A 74 23.26 23.29 8.41
CA ALA A 74 22.67 24.13 7.36
C ALA A 74 22.48 23.35 6.05
N VAL A 75 23.46 22.53 5.65
CA VAL A 75 23.34 21.64 4.48
C VAL A 75 22.25 20.60 4.70
N ALA A 76 22.20 19.97 5.88
CA ALA A 76 21.16 19.01 6.22
C ALA A 76 19.76 19.65 6.20
N ALA A 77 19.62 20.88 6.71
CA ALA A 77 18.38 21.64 6.66
C ALA A 77 17.94 21.94 5.22
N ALA A 78 18.88 22.32 4.34
CA ALA A 78 18.59 22.54 2.92
C ALA A 78 18.09 21.26 2.23
N ILE A 79 18.75 20.12 2.47
CA ILE A 79 18.31 18.81 1.95
C ILE A 79 16.91 18.45 2.47
N GLN A 80 16.65 18.68 3.76
CA GLN A 80 15.36 18.40 4.37
C GLN A 80 14.24 19.27 3.78
N LEU A 81 14.51 20.54 3.49
CA LEU A 81 13.55 21.44 2.83
C LEU A 81 13.23 20.96 1.40
N LEU A 82 14.23 20.52 0.63
CA LEU A 82 14.01 19.94 -0.69
C LEU A 82 13.18 18.64 -0.60
N PHE A 83 13.44 17.82 0.41
CA PHE A 83 12.68 16.58 0.64
C PHE A 83 11.22 16.87 1.03
N ALA A 84 10.98 17.86 1.89
CA ALA A 84 9.64 18.30 2.25
C ALA A 84 8.90 18.88 1.03
N LEU A 85 9.58 19.69 0.22
CA LEU A 85 9.02 20.25 -1.02
C LEU A 85 8.63 19.13 -2.01
N TRP A 86 9.51 18.14 -2.19
CA TRP A 86 9.22 16.96 -3.02
C TRP A 86 7.98 16.21 -2.54
N ALA A 87 7.84 16.02 -1.22
CA ALA A 87 6.70 15.32 -0.63
C ALA A 87 5.37 16.03 -0.90
N VAL A 88 5.37 17.36 -0.88
CA VAL A 88 4.19 18.18 -1.21
C VAL A 88 3.84 18.08 -2.69
N PHE A 89 4.81 18.24 -3.60
CA PHE A 89 4.56 18.11 -5.04
C PHE A 89 4.10 16.72 -5.44
N SER A 90 4.66 15.69 -4.79
CA SER A 90 4.26 14.30 -5.00
C SER A 90 2.98 13.92 -4.25
N ARG A 91 2.35 14.86 -3.52
CA ARG A 91 1.10 14.67 -2.77
C ARG A 91 1.12 13.43 -1.87
N TRP A 92 2.23 13.21 -1.15
CA TRP A 92 2.40 12.00 -0.32
C TRP A 92 1.31 11.83 0.73
N ASP A 93 0.82 12.93 1.31
CA ASP A 93 -0.21 12.89 2.33
C ASP A 93 -1.58 12.46 1.74
N ASP A 94 -1.91 12.91 0.52
CA ASP A 94 -3.11 12.46 -0.21
C ASP A 94 -2.99 10.98 -0.61
N ASP A 95 -1.83 10.59 -1.14
CA ASP A 95 -1.56 9.20 -1.53
C ASP A 95 -1.59 8.25 -0.33
N LEU A 96 -1.15 8.73 0.83
CA LEU A 96 -1.20 8.00 2.10
C LEU A 96 -2.66 7.80 2.55
N ALA A 97 -3.46 8.86 2.52
CA ALA A 97 -4.87 8.82 2.88
C ALA A 97 -5.66 7.90 1.92
N TYR A 98 -5.44 8.05 0.62
CA TYR A 98 -6.03 7.19 -0.41
C TYR A 98 -5.63 5.72 -0.21
N SER A 99 -4.34 5.42 -0.11
CA SER A 99 -3.86 4.04 0.10
C SER A 99 -4.40 3.42 1.39
N SER A 100 -4.61 4.24 2.43
CA SER A 100 -5.22 3.77 3.69
C SER A 100 -6.70 3.46 3.53
N ARG A 101 -7.44 4.25 2.74
CA ARG A 101 -8.86 4.02 2.45
C ARG A 101 -9.02 2.77 1.58
N ALA A 102 -8.34 2.72 0.43
CA ALA A 102 -8.42 1.60 -0.50
C ALA A 102 -8.02 0.26 0.16
N MET A 103 -7.04 0.27 1.06
CA MET A 103 -6.69 -0.91 1.88
C MET A 103 -7.87 -1.36 2.76
N ARG A 104 -8.53 -0.44 3.48
CA ARG A 104 -9.64 -0.77 4.38
C ARG A 104 -10.83 -1.27 3.60
N ASP A 105 -11.22 -0.54 2.55
CA ASP A 105 -12.36 -0.89 1.69
C ASP A 105 -12.14 -2.27 1.06
N SER A 106 -10.92 -2.56 0.58
CA SER A 106 -10.58 -3.88 0.04
C SER A 106 -10.65 -5.01 1.07
N TYR A 107 -10.21 -4.73 2.31
CA TYR A 107 -10.27 -5.72 3.40
C TYR A 107 -11.71 -6.01 3.83
N GLU A 108 -12.54 -4.97 3.97
CA GLU A 108 -13.96 -5.10 4.29
C GLU A 108 -14.72 -5.83 3.17
N MET A 109 -14.46 -5.49 1.91
CA MET A 109 -15.02 -6.19 0.75
C MET A 109 -14.58 -7.64 0.70
N GLU A 110 -13.31 -7.94 0.96
CA GLU A 110 -12.80 -9.30 0.98
C GLU A 110 -13.59 -10.18 1.95
N GLU A 111 -13.76 -9.72 3.19
CA GLU A 111 -14.47 -10.48 4.22
C GLU A 111 -15.97 -10.63 3.88
N ALA A 112 -16.60 -9.58 3.35
CA ALA A 112 -17.99 -9.65 2.90
C ALA A 112 -18.20 -10.65 1.75
N TRP A 113 -17.32 -10.64 0.75
CA TRP A 113 -17.36 -11.60 -0.35
C TRP A 113 -17.06 -13.02 0.11
N ARG A 114 -16.14 -13.20 1.06
CA ARG A 114 -15.83 -14.49 1.66
C ARG A 114 -17.04 -15.06 2.40
N ALA A 115 -17.73 -14.25 3.20
CA ALA A 115 -18.94 -14.67 3.91
C ALA A 115 -20.02 -15.21 2.95
N ILE A 116 -20.20 -14.58 1.79
CA ILE A 116 -21.12 -15.05 0.74
C ILE A 116 -20.62 -16.38 0.14
N GLY A 117 -19.32 -16.49 -0.17
CA GLY A 117 -18.73 -17.71 -0.73
C GLY A 117 -18.85 -18.94 0.19
N GLU A 118 -18.73 -18.70 1.49
CA GLU A 118 -18.84 -19.71 2.57
C GLU A 118 -20.28 -20.00 2.98
N SER A 119 -21.28 -19.32 2.41
CA SER A 119 -22.68 -19.41 2.83
C SER A 119 -22.90 -19.09 4.32
N ARG A 120 -22.16 -18.11 4.86
CA ARG A 120 -22.33 -17.61 6.24
C ARG A 120 -23.38 -16.50 6.34
N VAL A 121 -24.21 -16.32 5.32
CA VAL A 121 -25.23 -15.28 5.22
C VAL A 121 -26.58 -15.91 4.92
N ASP A 122 -27.65 -15.34 5.46
CA ASP A 122 -29.01 -15.91 5.37
C ASP A 122 -29.58 -15.79 3.94
N ASP A 123 -29.53 -14.59 3.34
CA ASP A 123 -29.98 -14.35 1.96
C ASP A 123 -28.77 -14.02 1.06
N ILE A 124 -28.22 -15.07 0.44
CA ILE A 124 -27.10 -14.98 -0.49
C ILE A 124 -27.43 -14.07 -1.68
N ALA A 125 -28.66 -14.08 -2.19
CA ALA A 125 -29.01 -13.32 -3.38
C ALA A 125 -29.14 -11.82 -3.09
N LEU A 126 -29.66 -11.46 -1.92
CA LEU A 126 -29.69 -10.08 -1.46
C LEU A 126 -28.28 -9.55 -1.17
N GLU A 127 -27.50 -10.25 -0.35
CA GLU A 127 -26.13 -9.84 -0.01
C GLU A 127 -25.25 -9.74 -1.27
N PHE A 128 -25.33 -10.71 -2.18
CA PHE A 128 -24.57 -10.66 -3.44
C PHE A 128 -24.87 -9.40 -4.25
N ARG A 129 -26.14 -9.00 -4.35
CA ARG A 129 -26.54 -7.76 -5.04
C ARG A 129 -26.01 -6.53 -4.33
N MET A 130 -26.19 -6.46 -3.01
CA MET A 130 -25.71 -5.33 -2.20
C MET A 130 -24.20 -5.14 -2.33
N ARG A 131 -23.41 -6.22 -2.24
CA ARG A 131 -21.95 -6.15 -2.39
C ARG A 131 -21.52 -5.85 -3.81
N THR A 132 -22.26 -6.33 -4.81
CA THR A 132 -21.99 -5.97 -6.21
C THR A 132 -22.17 -4.46 -6.43
N ASP A 133 -23.22 -3.88 -5.87
CA ASP A 133 -23.47 -2.44 -6.01
C ASP A 133 -22.48 -1.61 -5.20
N GLN A 134 -22.11 -2.06 -4.00
CA GLN A 134 -21.05 -1.43 -3.20
C GLN A 134 -19.69 -1.47 -3.94
N GLN A 135 -19.35 -2.59 -4.58
CA GLN A 135 -18.12 -2.72 -5.36
C GLN A 135 -18.08 -1.73 -6.52
N LYS A 136 -19.20 -1.52 -7.24
CA LYS A 136 -19.26 -0.52 -8.33
C LYS A 136 -18.98 0.90 -7.83
N ILE A 137 -19.45 1.23 -6.64
CA ILE A 137 -19.19 2.54 -6.01
C ILE A 137 -17.69 2.67 -5.74
N ILE A 138 -17.08 1.66 -5.11
CA ILE A 138 -15.63 1.65 -4.85
C ILE A 138 -14.84 1.77 -6.16
N ASP A 139 -15.16 0.94 -7.15
CA ASP A 139 -14.48 0.94 -8.45
C ASP A 139 -14.59 2.30 -9.16
N SER A 140 -15.71 3.01 -8.99
CA SER A 140 -15.90 4.35 -9.55
C SER A 140 -14.98 5.41 -8.93
N HIS A 141 -14.59 5.24 -7.67
CA HIS A 141 -13.64 6.10 -6.98
C HIS A 141 -12.18 5.73 -7.28
N ASP A 142 -11.91 4.45 -7.59
CA ASP A 142 -10.55 3.94 -7.82
C ASP A 142 -9.98 4.24 -9.21
N ILE A 143 -10.77 4.85 -10.12
CA ILE A 143 -10.32 5.27 -11.46
C ILE A 143 -9.14 6.27 -11.39
N GLU A 144 -9.01 7.00 -10.28
CA GLU A 144 -8.02 8.08 -10.15
C GLU A 144 -6.55 7.61 -10.06
N LYS A 145 -6.28 6.36 -9.70
CA LYS A 145 -4.92 5.88 -9.40
C LYS A 145 -4.54 4.64 -10.19
N ASP A 146 -3.53 4.80 -11.04
CA ASP A 146 -3.04 3.70 -11.87
C ASP A 146 -2.35 2.59 -11.03
N ILE A 147 -2.57 1.35 -11.42
CA ILE A 147 -1.95 0.16 -10.82
C ILE A 147 -1.05 -0.46 -11.87
N THR A 148 0.26 -0.50 -11.56
CA THR A 148 1.26 -1.04 -12.47
C THR A 148 1.02 -2.54 -12.72
N SER A 149 1.49 -3.04 -13.86
CA SER A 149 1.39 -4.48 -14.18
C SER A 149 2.10 -5.36 -13.14
N GLU A 150 3.21 -4.88 -12.58
CA GLU A 150 3.91 -5.56 -11.48
C GLU A 150 3.07 -5.63 -10.21
N GLU A 151 2.35 -4.57 -9.87
CA GLU A 151 1.44 -4.56 -8.72
C GLU A 151 0.22 -5.45 -8.95
N LYS A 152 -0.34 -5.47 -10.16
CA LYS A 152 -1.40 -6.43 -10.52
C LYS A 152 -0.92 -7.87 -10.35
N ASN A 153 0.28 -8.18 -10.83
CA ASN A 153 0.89 -9.49 -10.66
C ASN A 153 1.11 -9.83 -9.18
N LEU A 154 1.61 -8.86 -8.39
CA LEU A 154 1.80 -9.03 -6.96
C LEU A 154 0.47 -9.30 -6.23
N GLY A 155 -0.57 -8.53 -6.52
CA GLY A 155 -1.89 -8.69 -5.93
C GLY A 155 -2.48 -10.05 -6.25
N MET A 156 -2.54 -10.40 -7.54
CA MET A 156 -3.04 -11.69 -8.01
C MET A 156 -2.27 -12.86 -7.40
N ARG A 157 -0.94 -12.78 -7.35
CA ARG A 157 -0.09 -13.80 -6.72
C ARG A 157 -0.45 -14.02 -5.26
N ASN A 158 -0.62 -12.94 -4.49
CA ASN A 158 -0.98 -13.05 -3.08
C ASN A 158 -2.39 -13.61 -2.87
N GLY A 159 -3.35 -13.22 -3.72
CA GLY A 159 -4.69 -13.82 -3.73
C GLY A 159 -4.66 -15.33 -4.02
N LEU A 160 -3.92 -15.77 -5.04
CA LEU A 160 -3.79 -17.19 -5.37
C LEU A 160 -3.17 -18.00 -4.22
N ILE A 161 -2.18 -17.45 -3.51
CA ILE A 161 -1.58 -18.07 -2.32
C ILE A 161 -2.59 -18.19 -1.19
N GLU A 162 -3.27 -17.08 -0.86
CA GLU A 162 -4.19 -17.01 0.27
C GLU A 162 -5.34 -18.01 0.11
N TYR A 163 -5.95 -18.02 -1.07
CA TYR A 163 -7.09 -18.90 -1.38
C TYR A 163 -6.67 -20.27 -1.93
N ARG A 164 -5.36 -20.56 -1.98
CA ARG A 164 -4.78 -21.80 -2.53
C ARG A 164 -5.33 -22.18 -3.91
N ARG A 165 -5.45 -21.21 -4.81
CA ARG A 165 -6.01 -21.40 -6.16
C ARG A 165 -4.91 -21.45 -7.21
N LEU A 166 -5.15 -22.24 -8.26
CA LEU A 166 -4.27 -22.31 -9.42
C LEU A 166 -4.42 -21.03 -10.26
N CYS A 167 -3.29 -20.51 -10.75
CA CYS A 167 -3.35 -19.43 -11.73
C CYS A 167 -4.01 -19.94 -13.02
N ALA A 168 -4.96 -19.19 -13.57
CA ALA A 168 -5.67 -19.56 -14.80
C ALA A 168 -4.75 -19.68 -16.05
N VAL A 169 -3.57 -19.07 -16.01
CA VAL A 169 -2.63 -19.07 -17.15
C VAL A 169 -1.53 -20.11 -16.99
N CYS A 170 -0.89 -20.18 -15.81
CA CYS A 170 0.24 -21.10 -15.61
C CYS A 170 -0.12 -22.38 -14.85
N ASN A 171 -1.36 -22.54 -14.37
CA ASN A 171 -1.84 -23.71 -13.63
C ASN A 171 -0.96 -24.13 -12.45
N GLU A 172 -0.28 -23.16 -11.84
CA GLU A 172 0.55 -23.38 -10.65
C GLU A 172 0.05 -22.48 -9.51
N ILE A 173 0.16 -22.97 -8.27
CA ILE A 173 -0.02 -22.15 -7.07
C ILE A 173 1.35 -21.51 -6.76
N PRO A 174 1.45 -20.17 -6.72
CA PRO A 174 2.71 -19.51 -6.40
C PRO A 174 3.21 -19.91 -5.01
N ILE A 175 4.52 -20.13 -4.84
CA ILE A 175 5.08 -20.57 -3.54
C ILE A 175 5.41 -19.38 -2.62
N SER A 176 5.79 -18.24 -3.21
CA SER A 176 6.28 -17.08 -2.46
C SER A 176 5.42 -15.84 -2.70
N ARG A 177 5.22 -15.04 -1.65
CA ARG A 177 4.44 -13.78 -1.69
C ARG A 177 5.16 -12.63 -2.40
N ARG A 178 6.46 -12.77 -2.67
CA ARG A 178 7.28 -11.76 -3.37
C ARG A 178 7.43 -12.13 -4.83
N LEU A 179 7.41 -11.12 -5.70
CA LEU A 179 7.84 -11.29 -7.08
C LEU A 179 9.36 -11.54 -7.10
N ARG A 180 9.79 -12.54 -7.86
CA ARG A 180 11.21 -12.84 -8.05
C ARG A 180 11.79 -11.83 -9.04
N TRP A 181 12.92 -11.22 -8.68
CA TRP A 181 13.62 -10.23 -9.52
C TRP A 181 14.21 -10.85 -10.81
N TRP A 182 14.50 -12.17 -10.81
CA TRP A 182 15.17 -12.86 -11.91
C TRP A 182 14.23 -13.87 -12.62
N PRO A 183 14.11 -13.86 -13.96
CA PRO A 183 13.00 -14.53 -14.64
C PRO A 183 13.34 -15.99 -14.95
N LYS A 184 12.53 -16.92 -14.42
CA LYS A 184 12.28 -18.19 -15.09
C LYS A 184 10.79 -18.23 -15.41
N LYS A 185 10.43 -17.69 -16.57
CA LYS A 185 9.06 -17.62 -17.13
C LYS A 185 8.11 -16.68 -16.35
N LYS A 186 8.10 -15.39 -16.71
CA LYS A 186 7.12 -14.42 -16.18
C LYS A 186 5.73 -14.75 -16.72
N CYS A 187 4.85 -15.29 -15.88
CA CYS A 187 3.42 -15.31 -16.19
C CYS A 187 2.88 -13.88 -16.17
N ALA A 188 2.10 -13.48 -17.18
CA ALA A 188 1.53 -12.14 -17.28
C ALA A 188 0.47 -11.82 -16.19
N VAL A 189 0.03 -12.83 -15.44
CA VAL A 189 -1.05 -12.72 -14.44
C VAL A 189 -0.54 -12.91 -13.02
N CYS A 190 0.28 -13.94 -12.75
CA CYS A 190 0.80 -14.21 -11.39
C CYS A 190 2.29 -13.85 -11.20
N GLY A 191 2.98 -13.45 -12.28
CA GLY A 191 4.43 -13.17 -12.28
C GLY A 191 5.34 -14.40 -12.41
N GLY A 192 4.80 -15.62 -12.52
CA GLY A 192 5.57 -16.88 -12.65
C GLY A 192 6.16 -17.40 -11.33
N ASN A 193 6.75 -18.59 -11.28
CA ASN A 193 7.29 -19.17 -10.03
C ASN A 193 8.77 -18.82 -9.77
#